data_AF-A0A3D0NYI5-F1
#
_entry.id   AF-A0A3D0NYI5-F1
#
_cell.length_a   1.000
_cell.length_b   1.000
_cell.length_c   1.000
_cell.angle_alpha   90.00
_cell.angle_beta   90.00
_cell.angle_gamma   90.00
#
_symmetry.space_group_name_H-M   'P 1'
#
loop_
_entity.id
_entity.type
_entity.pdbx_description
1 polymer ?
#
loop_
_entity_poly.entity_id
_entity_poly.type
_entity_poly.pdbx_seq_one_letter_code
_entity_poly.pdbx_strand_id
1 'polypeptide(L)' 'MVNDELTGAIINASFEVSNELGAGFLESVYEKALIVALSQRGLNINAQVPLKVRFRNVIVGDF' A
#
# COMPACT_ATOMS: atom_id res chain seq x y z
N MET A 1 2.42 -16.70 -15.58
CA MET A 1 1.49 -16.79 -14.43
C MET A 1 0.53 -15.61 -14.51
N VAL A 2 -0.76 -15.81 -14.23
CA VAL A 2 -1.85 -14.86 -14.57
C VAL A 2 -1.72 -13.47 -13.91
N ASN A 3 -0.85 -13.29 -12.90
CA ASN A 3 -0.72 -12.04 -12.14
C ASN A 3 0.68 -11.39 -12.19
N ASP A 4 1.61 -11.90 -13.02
CA ASP A 4 3.02 -11.50 -12.95
C ASP A 4 3.24 -10.00 -13.23
N GLU A 5 2.52 -9.44 -14.21
CA GLU A 5 2.60 -8.02 -14.58
C GLU A 5 2.07 -7.09 -13.49
N LEU A 6 0.90 -7.41 -12.91
CA LEU A 6 0.32 -6.60 -11.84
C LEU A 6 1.18 -6.68 -10.57
N THR A 7 1.62 -7.87 -10.20
CA THR A 7 2.52 -8.08 -9.05
C THR A 7 3.83 -7.32 -9.26
N GLY A 8 4.44 -7.42 -10.45
CA GLY A 8 5.64 -6.67 -10.80
C GLY A 8 5.44 -5.16 -10.72
N ALA A 9 4.32 -4.64 -11.22
CA ALA A 9 4.00 -3.20 -11.14
C ALA A 9 3.89 -2.71 -9.69
N ILE A 10 3.25 -3.48 -8.81
CA ILE A 10 3.11 -3.14 -7.39
C ILE A 10 4.48 -3.15 -6.69
N ILE A 11 5.25 -4.22 -6.88
CA ILE A 11 6.59 -4.36 -6.28
C ILE A 11 7.51 -3.23 -6.74
N ASN A 12 7.53 -2.92 -8.04
CA ASN A 12 8.34 -1.83 -8.58
C ASN A 12 7.95 -0.47 -7.98
N ALA A 13 6.65 -0.21 -7.79
CA ALA A 13 6.19 1.03 -7.14
C ALA A 13 6.68 1.12 -5.68
N SER A 14 6.66 0.00 -4.93
CA SER A 14 7.18 -0.03 -3.57
C SER A 14 8.68 0.25 -3.50
N PHE A 15 9.48 -0.31 -4.43
CA PHE A 15 10.91 -0.02 -4.51
C PHE A 15 11.19 1.43 -4.91
N GLU A 16 10.43 1.99 -5.86
CA GLU A 16 10.56 3.41 -6.24
C GLU A 16 10.35 4.32 -5.02
N VAL A 17 9.26 4.12 -4.28
CA VAL A 17 8.98 4.88 -3.05
C VAL A 17 10.11 4.73 -2.04
N SER A 18 10.60 3.51 -1.81
CA SER A 18 11.71 3.27 -0.88
C SER A 18 13.01 3.92 -1.33
N ASN A 19 13.30 3.94 -2.63
CA ASN A 19 14.52 4.52 -3.19
C ASN A 19 14.47 6.06 -3.18
N GLU A 20 13.30 6.65 -3.40
CA GLU A 20 13.13 8.10 -3.42
C GLU A 20 13.07 8.70 -2.01
N LEU A 21 12.30 8.10 -1.09
CA LEU A 21 12.11 8.65 0.26
C LEU A 21 13.18 8.19 1.26
N GLY A 22 13.79 7.02 1.05
CA GLY A 22 14.65 6.39 2.05
C GLY A 22 13.89 6.03 3.33
N ALA A 23 14.62 5.87 4.44
CA ALA A 23 14.08 5.51 5.75
C ALA A 23 13.90 6.74 6.66
N GLY A 24 12.93 6.69 7.59
CA GLY A 24 12.80 7.66 8.69
C GLY A 24 11.47 8.39 8.78
N PHE A 25 10.52 8.09 7.90
CA PHE A 25 9.19 8.68 7.94
C PHE A 25 8.16 7.78 8.66
N LEU A 26 7.01 8.37 9.00
CA LEU A 26 5.86 7.62 9.46
C LEU A 26 5.27 6.78 8.32
N GLU A 27 4.63 5.68 8.67
CA GLU A 27 3.92 4.80 7.73
C GLU A 27 2.98 5.57 6.80
N SER A 28 2.23 6.55 7.33
CA SER A 28 1.29 7.38 6.56
C SER A 28 1.95 8.13 5.40
N VAL A 29 3.25 8.41 5.47
CA VAL A 29 4.00 9.06 4.39
C VAL A 29 4.26 8.05 3.27
N TYR A 30 4.73 6.85 3.63
CA TYR A 30 4.95 5.77 2.67
C TYR A 30 3.65 5.31 2.00
N GLU A 31 2.55 5.22 2.76
CA GLU A 31 1.22 4.91 2.23
C GLU A 31 0.82 5.92 1.14
N LYS A 32 0.90 7.22 1.44
CA LYS A 32 0.57 8.29 0.48
C LYS A 32 1.47 8.26 -0.75
N ALA A 33 2.76 8.05 -0.57
CA ALA A 33 3.70 7.94 -1.68
C ALA A 33 3.39 6.72 -2.58
N LEU A 34 3.05 5.58 -1.98
CA LEU A 34 2.68 4.38 -2.72
C LEU A 34 1.38 4.57 -3.50
N ILE A 35 0.38 5.26 -2.92
CA ILE A 35 -0.85 5.61 -3.63
C ILE A 35 -0.52 6.46 -4.87
N VAL A 36 0.35 7.47 -4.75
CA VAL A 36 0.79 8.28 -5.88
C VAL A 36 1.48 7.43 -6.95
N ALA A 37 2.47 6.62 -6.56
CA ALA A 37 3.25 5.79 -7.49
C ALA A 37 2.37 4.77 -8.24
N LEU A 38 1.41 4.14 -7.56
CA LEU A 38 0.47 3.21 -8.19
C LEU A 38 -0.54 3.94 -9.08
N SER A 39 -1.00 5.13 -8.68
CA SER A 39 -1.98 5.91 -9.45
C SER A 39 -1.39 6.41 -10.77
N GLN A 40 -0.12 6.85 -10.76
CA GLN A 40 0.61 7.27 -11.96
C GLN A 40 0.78 6.13 -12.98
N ARG A 41 0.71 4.88 -12.53
CA ARG A 41 0.73 3.68 -13.39
C ARG A 41 -0.66 3.31 -13.93
N GLY A 42 -1.69 4.10 -13.63
CA GLY A 42 -3.06 3.85 -14.06
C GLY A 42 -3.78 2.74 -13.30
N LEU A 43 -3.27 2.33 -12.13
CA LEU A 43 -3.93 1.33 -11.29
C LEU A 43 -5.08 1.95 -10.50
N ASN A 44 -6.18 1.22 -10.37
CA ASN A 44 -7.28 1.60 -9.49
C ASN A 44 -6.94 1.20 -8.05
N ILE A 45 -6.89 2.17 -7.14
CA ILE A 45 -6.46 1.97 -5.76
C ILE A 45 -7.53 2.50 -4.80
N ASN A 46 -7.79 1.74 -3.74
CA ASN A 46 -8.50 2.22 -2.56
C ASN A 46 -7.55 2.12 -1.37
N ALA A 47 -7.35 3.22 -0.66
CA ALA A 47 -6.54 3.26 0.55
C ALA A 47 -7.43 3.35 1.79
N GLN A 48 -6.93 2.85 2.92
CA GLN A 48 -7.63 2.88 4.21
C GLN A 48 -9.07 2.36 4.11
N VAL A 49 -9.24 1.21 3.44
CA VAL A 49 -10.54 0.56 3.35
C VAL A 49 -10.92 0.03 4.74
N PRO A 50 -12.14 0.32 5.23
CA PRO A 50 -12.59 -0.08 6.57
C PRO A 50 -12.29 -1.55 6.89
N LEU A 51 -11.41 -1.78 7.86
CA LEU A 51 -10.98 -3.10 8.29
C LEU A 51 -11.25 -3.30 9.78
N LYS A 52 -12.13 -4.26 10.06
CA LYS A 52 -12.40 -4.71 11.43
C LYS A 52 -11.39 -5.76 11.86
N VAL A 53 -10.50 -5.40 12.76
CA VAL A 53 -9.53 -6.33 13.34
C VAL A 53 -10.17 -7.06 14.50
N ARG A 54 -10.16 -8.41 14.45
CA ARG A 54 -10.71 -9.27 15.50
C ARG A 54 -9.59 -9.93 16.30
N PHE A 55 -9.66 -9.82 17.62
CA PHE A 55 -8.88 -10.62 18.55
C PHE A 55 -9.84 -11.52 19.35
N ARG A 56 -9.68 -12.85 19.22
CA ARG A 56 -10.54 -13.83 19.89
C ARG A 56 -12.05 -13.54 19.67
N ASN A 57 -12.44 -13.30 18.42
CA ASN A 57 -13.79 -12.94 17.97
C ASN A 57 -14.31 -11.56 18.42
N VAL A 58 -13.59 -10.83 19.26
CA VAL A 58 -13.93 -9.46 19.66
C VAL A 58 -13.29 -8.47 18.69
N ILE A 59 -14.05 -7.47 18.24
CA ILE A 59 -13.52 -6.38 17.42
C ILE A 59 -12.65 -5.51 18.32
N VAL A 60 -11.37 -5.37 17.99
CA VAL A 60 -10.38 -4.59 18.73
C VAL A 60 -9.85 -3.40 17.95
N GLY A 61 -10.25 -3.25 16.69
CA GLY A 61 -9.92 -2.10 15.87
C GLY A 61 -10.86 -1.98 14.69
N ASP A 62 -11.12 -0.73 14.32
CA ASP A 62 -11.84 -0.30 13.13
C ASP A 62 -10.94 0.76 12.49
N PHE A 63 -10.37 0.43 11.33
CA PHE A 63 -9.32 1.19 10.65
C PHE A 63 -9.76 1.51 9.23
#